data_AF-A0A256JMU9-F1
#
_entry.id   AF-A0A256JMU9-F1
#
_cell.length_a   1.000
_cell.length_b   1.000
_cell.length_c   1.000
_cell.angle_alpha   90.00
_cell.angle_beta   90.00
_cell.angle_gamma   90.00
#
_symmetry.space_group_name_H-M   'P 1'
#
loop_
_entity.id
_entity.type
_entity.pdbx_description
1 polymer ?
#
loop_
_entity_poly.entity_id
_entity_poly.type
_entity_poly.pdbx_seq_one_letter_code
_entity_poly.pdbx_strand_id
1 'polypeptide(L)'
;MTTADSAGGAAPRRAASRLRAALRRRLGIDPRALAAFRIALGAVLLVDLALRSRNLVAFYTDAGVLPRATLTDAYPLGARFSLHAVSGEAWAVALLFLAAALAAVALAVGHRTRVAVVASLLLLASLQARNPFVLNAGDTLLLQLLGAGLLCPLSARWSVDAVRRRAPDAAAPPSGDGGDRVAGPASALLLTLAVVVYVANAVEKLRGSMWPGGEAVARVFRLTYLHGPLGGLVPEWPALLSAATYGWLALLVASPLLVAAAGRVRAALAGTFVAAHLSMAAALQIGVFPAISATSLLPFFPPFVWDRVERAVAPAAGRLRRLAERRTGSAGRPAGPRSLRVLREGVAAAIPVLAAVLLVAVVAWNGMALGAVETPDAVASVSDPTEGGWTMFAPNPPSTDARVSATAATADGDRIDALYGDRVARDRPPSDARAYPTARWRKLLTALANNPDSARVDPLLAHLCDRAGGFAEGGDGAIRSVTVSAVDVDVRDGETGVDELGTRSCSAP
;
A
#
# COMPACT_ATOMS: atom_id res chain seq x y z
N MET A 1 2.74 -70.46 -5.20
CA MET A 1 3.66 -69.55 -4.50
C MET A 1 3.81 -68.31 -5.36
N THR A 2 3.21 -67.21 -4.92
CA THR A 2 3.01 -65.95 -5.64
C THR A 2 4.15 -64.97 -5.33
N THR A 3 4.85 -64.52 -6.37
CA THR A 3 5.67 -63.28 -6.33
C THR A 3 5.46 -62.53 -7.63
N ALA A 4 4.34 -61.81 -7.70
CA ALA A 4 4.11 -60.74 -8.67
C ALA A 4 3.49 -59.56 -7.91
N ASP A 5 3.82 -58.35 -8.35
CA ASP A 5 3.36 -57.03 -7.89
C ASP A 5 3.94 -56.42 -6.61
N SER A 6 5.03 -55.65 -6.79
CA SER A 6 5.27 -54.43 -5.99
C SER A 6 6.04 -53.30 -6.69
N ALA A 7 6.35 -53.41 -8.00
CA ALA A 7 7.17 -52.41 -8.69
C ALA A 7 6.37 -51.21 -9.28
N GLY A 8 5.08 -51.37 -9.58
CA GLY A 8 4.27 -50.35 -10.28
C GLY A 8 3.88 -49.10 -9.46
N GLY A 9 3.89 -49.19 -8.12
CA GLY A 9 3.46 -48.09 -7.23
C GLY A 9 4.56 -47.10 -6.82
N ALA A 10 5.83 -47.40 -7.09
CA ALA A 10 6.96 -46.62 -6.57
C ALA A 10 7.32 -45.39 -7.43
N ALA A 11 7.18 -45.48 -8.75
CA ALA A 11 7.48 -44.39 -9.69
C ALA A 11 6.57 -43.15 -9.53
N PRO A 12 5.22 -43.27 -9.48
CA PRO A 12 4.34 -42.11 -9.28
C PRO A 12 4.51 -41.46 -7.90
N ARG A 13 4.80 -42.24 -6.86
CA ARG A 13 5.08 -41.73 -5.49
C ARG A 13 6.39 -40.93 -5.43
N ARG A 14 7.42 -41.33 -6.19
CA ARG A 14 8.70 -40.61 -6.31
C ARG A 14 8.59 -39.33 -7.14
N ALA A 15 7.78 -39.31 -8.19
CA ALA A 15 7.51 -38.09 -8.96
C ALA A 15 6.73 -37.06 -8.14
N ALA A 16 5.70 -37.49 -7.42
CA ALA A 16 4.90 -36.63 -6.55
C ALA A 16 5.70 -36.06 -5.36
N SER A 17 6.67 -36.81 -4.81
CA SER A 17 7.54 -36.32 -3.74
C SER A 17 8.55 -35.29 -4.25
N ARG A 18 9.12 -35.49 -5.46
CA ARG A 18 10.00 -34.52 -6.13
C ARG A 18 9.26 -33.21 -6.46
N LEU A 19 8.04 -33.29 -6.99
CA LEU A 19 7.21 -32.11 -7.27
C LEU A 19 6.88 -31.33 -5.98
N ARG A 20 6.46 -32.02 -4.92
CA ARG A 20 6.21 -31.40 -3.60
C ARG A 20 7.47 -30.72 -3.04
N ALA A 21 8.63 -31.37 -3.15
CA ALA A 21 9.89 -30.78 -2.72
C ALA A 21 10.27 -29.54 -3.55
N ALA A 22 10.03 -29.55 -4.86
CA ALA A 22 10.26 -28.40 -5.74
C ALA A 22 9.31 -27.22 -5.40
N LEU A 23 8.01 -27.50 -5.21
CA LEU A 23 7.02 -26.50 -4.81
C LEU A 23 7.35 -25.89 -3.44
N ARG A 24 7.71 -26.72 -2.45
CA ARG A 24 8.16 -26.23 -1.13
C ARG A 24 9.42 -25.36 -1.21
N ARG A 25 10.32 -25.62 -2.15
CA ARG A 25 11.53 -24.79 -2.34
C ARG A 25 11.20 -23.42 -2.93
N ARG A 26 10.27 -23.37 -3.87
CA ARG A 26 9.86 -22.16 -4.60
C ARG A 26 8.88 -21.29 -3.81
N LEU A 27 7.81 -21.91 -3.30
CA LEU A 27 6.72 -21.26 -2.56
C LEU A 27 6.95 -21.24 -1.04
N GLY A 28 8.01 -21.87 -0.55
CA GLY A 28 8.35 -21.88 0.87
C GLY A 28 9.05 -20.59 1.31
N ILE A 29 8.45 -19.93 2.28
CA ILE A 29 8.93 -18.69 2.88
C ILE A 29 9.73 -19.00 4.16
N ASP A 30 10.89 -18.36 4.32
CA ASP A 30 11.66 -18.46 5.56
C ASP A 30 10.88 -17.75 6.70
N PRO A 31 10.70 -18.37 7.88
CA PRO A 31 10.01 -17.73 9.01
C PRO A 31 10.59 -16.37 9.44
N ARG A 32 11.90 -16.12 9.20
CA ARG A 32 12.54 -14.81 9.45
C ARG A 32 12.11 -13.77 8.43
N ALA A 33 11.86 -14.18 7.18
CA ALA A 33 11.27 -13.31 6.17
C ALA A 33 9.87 -12.85 6.56
N LEU A 34 9.03 -13.76 7.09
CA LEU A 34 7.70 -13.41 7.62
C LEU A 34 7.79 -12.46 8.83
N ALA A 35 8.81 -12.60 9.67
CA ALA A 35 9.04 -11.70 10.77
C ALA A 35 9.46 -10.30 10.29
N ALA A 36 10.37 -10.21 9.32
CA ALA A 36 10.76 -8.95 8.67
C ALA A 36 9.55 -8.28 7.99
N PHE A 37 8.76 -9.06 7.24
CA PHE A 37 7.52 -8.62 6.62
C PHE A 37 6.54 -8.03 7.64
N ARG A 38 6.32 -8.71 8.78
CA ARG A 38 5.47 -8.20 9.87
C ARG A 38 5.99 -6.88 10.44
N ILE A 39 7.29 -6.78 10.70
CA ILE A 39 7.91 -5.55 11.22
C ILE A 39 7.74 -4.41 10.21
N ALA A 40 8.03 -4.67 8.94
CA ALA A 40 7.89 -3.71 7.86
C ALA A 40 6.43 -3.26 7.65
N LEU A 41 5.45 -4.17 7.71
CA LEU A 41 4.03 -3.80 7.67
C LEU A 41 3.64 -2.85 8.82
N GLY A 42 4.07 -3.16 10.05
CA GLY A 42 3.81 -2.29 11.19
C GLY A 42 4.47 -0.91 11.03
N ALA A 43 5.70 -0.86 10.52
CA ALA A 43 6.39 0.40 10.25
C ALA A 43 5.71 1.22 9.13
N VAL A 44 5.32 0.57 8.03
CA VAL A 44 4.59 1.20 6.93
C VAL A 44 3.25 1.77 7.39
N LEU A 45 2.51 1.05 8.24
CA LEU A 45 1.26 1.57 8.84
C LEU A 45 1.50 2.81 9.69
N LEU A 46 2.59 2.84 10.48
CA LEU A 46 2.93 4.00 11.29
C LEU A 46 3.32 5.21 10.44
N VAL A 47 4.12 5.00 9.39
CA VAL A 47 4.47 6.05 8.44
C VAL A 47 3.23 6.55 7.71
N ASP A 48 2.34 5.65 7.28
CA ASP A 48 1.09 6.00 6.63
C ASP A 48 0.21 6.87 7.52
N LEU A 49 -0.02 6.46 8.77
CA LEU A 49 -0.79 7.21 9.76
C LEU A 49 -0.15 8.57 10.05
N ALA A 50 1.18 8.62 10.22
CA ALA A 50 1.89 9.89 10.45
C ALA A 50 1.70 10.86 9.28
N LEU A 51 1.80 10.38 8.03
CA LEU A 51 1.57 11.21 6.85
C LEU A 51 0.10 11.64 6.71
N ARG A 52 -0.87 10.75 7.02
CA ARG A 52 -2.31 11.07 7.01
C ARG A 52 -2.67 12.08 8.10
N SER A 53 -2.04 12.01 9.27
CA SER A 53 -2.37 12.85 10.43
C SER A 53 -2.14 14.35 10.17
N ARG A 54 -1.21 14.70 9.28
CA ARG A 54 -0.94 16.09 8.85
C ARG A 54 -2.15 16.78 8.21
N ASN A 55 -3.09 16.00 7.68
CA ASN A 55 -4.29 16.49 7.01
C ASN A 55 -5.53 15.78 7.58
N LEU A 56 -5.52 15.47 8.88
CA LEU A 56 -6.57 14.70 9.54
C LEU A 56 -7.94 15.38 9.39
N VAL A 57 -8.00 16.67 9.70
CA VAL A 57 -9.21 17.49 9.57
C VAL A 57 -9.67 17.52 8.11
N ALA A 58 -8.77 17.91 7.21
CA ALA A 58 -9.09 18.06 5.79
C ALA A 58 -9.68 16.79 5.16
N PHE A 59 -9.17 15.59 5.50
CA PHE A 59 -9.57 14.37 4.80
C PHE A 59 -10.57 13.47 5.51
N TYR A 60 -10.74 13.58 6.83
CA TYR A 60 -11.50 12.59 7.61
C TYR A 60 -12.56 13.18 8.54
N THR A 61 -12.77 14.50 8.54
CA THR A 61 -13.76 15.18 9.40
C THR A 61 -14.88 15.83 8.59
N ASP A 62 -15.95 16.26 9.26
CA ASP A 62 -17.07 16.99 8.62
C ASP A 62 -16.70 18.44 8.24
N ALA A 63 -15.67 19.01 8.87
CA ALA A 63 -15.07 20.29 8.47
C ALA A 63 -14.09 20.16 7.28
N GLY A 64 -13.93 18.96 6.74
CA GLY A 64 -13.00 18.64 5.67
C GLY A 64 -13.62 18.70 4.27
N VAL A 65 -12.83 18.23 3.30
CA VAL A 65 -13.20 18.18 1.87
C VAL A 65 -14.16 17.04 1.51
N LEU A 66 -14.46 16.15 2.47
CA LEU A 66 -15.42 15.06 2.28
C LEU A 66 -16.22 14.86 3.57
N PRO A 67 -17.23 15.69 3.84
CA PRO A 67 -18.15 15.49 4.95
C PRO A 67 -18.89 14.15 4.84
N ARG A 68 -19.35 13.62 5.98
CA ARG A 68 -20.03 12.31 6.00
C ARG A 68 -21.32 12.26 5.17
N ALA A 69 -22.04 13.38 5.04
CA ALA A 69 -23.20 13.49 4.17
C ALA A 69 -22.80 13.20 2.71
N THR A 70 -21.82 13.94 2.19
CA THR A 70 -21.27 13.72 0.84
C THR A 70 -20.70 12.31 0.64
N LEU A 71 -20.04 11.73 1.66
CA LEU A 71 -19.58 10.34 1.59
C LEU A 71 -20.74 9.34 1.46
N THR A 72 -21.86 9.59 2.14
CA THR A 72 -23.04 8.71 2.11
C THR A 72 -23.67 8.68 0.73
N ASP A 73 -23.71 9.83 0.06
CA ASP A 73 -24.26 9.96 -1.29
C ASP A 73 -23.32 9.35 -2.34
N ALA A 74 -22.02 9.62 -2.25
CA ALA A 74 -21.04 9.15 -3.23
C ALA A 74 -20.62 7.67 -3.04
N TYR A 75 -20.51 7.20 -1.80
CA TYR A 75 -20.01 5.87 -1.44
C TYR A 75 -20.76 5.28 -0.23
N PRO A 76 -22.04 4.87 -0.39
CA PRO A 76 -22.91 4.46 0.72
C PRO A 76 -22.38 3.26 1.51
N LEU A 77 -21.75 2.28 0.85
CA LEU A 77 -21.13 1.15 1.55
C LEU A 77 -19.93 1.58 2.39
N GLY A 78 -19.12 2.53 1.88
CA GLY A 78 -18.00 3.11 2.61
C GLY A 78 -18.46 3.86 3.86
N ALA A 79 -19.52 4.67 3.74
CA ALA A 79 -20.15 5.35 4.86
C ALA A 79 -20.69 4.37 5.91
N ARG A 80 -21.37 3.29 5.47
CA ARG A 80 -22.03 2.33 6.37
C ARG A 80 -21.06 1.46 7.17
N PHE A 81 -19.97 1.01 6.55
CA PHE A 81 -19.04 0.07 7.18
C PHE A 81 -17.80 0.71 7.79
N SER A 82 -17.59 2.02 7.61
CA SER A 82 -16.45 2.71 8.19
C SER A 82 -16.71 3.16 9.62
N LEU A 83 -15.93 2.63 10.56
CA LEU A 83 -15.81 3.15 11.94
C LEU A 83 -15.40 4.64 11.97
N HIS A 84 -14.53 5.06 11.05
CA HIS A 84 -14.11 6.47 10.90
C HIS A 84 -15.22 7.37 10.33
N ALA A 85 -16.35 6.81 9.88
CA ALA A 85 -17.54 7.57 9.47
C ALA A 85 -18.59 7.67 10.58
N VAL A 86 -18.39 7.04 11.75
CA VAL A 86 -19.35 7.13 12.87
C VAL A 86 -19.43 8.55 13.44
N SER A 87 -18.30 9.27 13.48
CA SER A 87 -18.23 10.66 13.93
C SER A 87 -17.42 11.50 12.93
N GLY A 88 -17.88 12.72 12.68
CA GLY A 88 -17.17 13.71 11.86
C GLY A 88 -16.23 14.60 12.67
N GLU A 89 -16.15 14.41 13.99
CA GLU A 89 -15.36 15.24 14.89
C GLU A 89 -13.87 14.89 14.84
N ALA A 90 -13.01 15.92 14.82
CA ALA A 90 -11.56 15.74 14.74
C ALA A 90 -10.99 14.91 15.89
N TRP A 91 -11.48 15.10 17.12
CA TRP A 91 -11.02 14.37 18.30
C TRP A 91 -11.37 12.87 18.21
N ALA A 92 -12.55 12.52 17.69
CA ALA A 92 -12.98 11.13 17.55
C ALA A 92 -12.13 10.40 16.51
N VAL A 93 -11.87 11.06 15.38
CA VAL A 93 -10.97 10.55 14.34
C VAL A 93 -9.54 10.40 14.89
N ALA A 94 -9.04 11.36 15.67
CA ALA A 94 -7.72 11.30 16.29
C ALA A 94 -7.56 10.09 17.23
N LEU A 95 -8.61 9.75 18.00
CA LEU A 95 -8.62 8.54 18.84
C LEU A 95 -8.51 7.25 18.01
N LEU A 96 -9.20 7.18 16.87
CA LEU A 96 -9.08 6.03 15.95
C LEU A 96 -7.69 5.93 15.33
N PHE A 97 -7.06 7.06 14.99
CA PHE A 97 -5.67 7.11 14.54
C PHE A 97 -4.71 6.61 15.62
N LEU A 98 -4.91 7.01 16.88
CA LEU A 98 -4.11 6.53 18.01
C LEU A 98 -4.29 5.02 18.22
N ALA A 99 -5.53 4.52 18.17
CA ALA A 99 -5.81 3.09 18.25
C ALA A 99 -5.13 2.31 17.11
N ALA A 100 -5.16 2.83 15.89
CA ALA A 100 -4.48 2.24 14.73
C ALA A 100 -2.95 2.25 14.90
N ALA A 101 -2.38 3.33 15.44
CA ALA A 101 -0.96 3.41 15.73
C ALA A 101 -0.53 2.39 16.80
N LEU A 102 -1.31 2.24 17.88
CA LEU A 102 -1.06 1.23 18.91
C LEU A 102 -1.15 -0.19 18.35
N ALA A 103 -2.14 -0.48 17.50
CA ALA A 103 -2.26 -1.76 16.81
C ALA A 103 -1.05 -2.02 15.89
N ALA A 104 -0.60 -1.01 15.14
CA ALA A 104 0.57 -1.10 14.26
C ALA A 104 1.88 -1.32 15.05
N VAL A 105 2.06 -0.67 16.21
CA VAL A 105 3.20 -0.93 17.12
C VAL A 105 3.12 -2.36 17.68
N ALA A 106 1.95 -2.80 18.14
CA ALA A 106 1.76 -4.16 18.62
C ALA A 106 2.04 -5.20 17.52
N LEU A 107 1.67 -4.91 16.27
CA LEU A 107 2.00 -5.70 15.10
C LEU A 107 3.50 -5.74 14.85
N ALA A 108 4.18 -4.58 14.82
CA ALA A 108 5.61 -4.45 14.57
C ALA A 108 6.48 -5.14 15.65
N VAL A 109 6.03 -5.13 16.89
CA VAL A 109 6.69 -5.83 18.02
C VAL A 109 6.29 -7.31 18.09
N GLY A 110 5.15 -7.67 17.50
CA GLY A 110 4.63 -9.03 17.48
C GLY A 110 4.07 -9.43 18.85
N HIS A 111 3.35 -8.50 19.48
CA HIS A 111 2.60 -8.71 20.71
C HIS A 111 1.13 -8.97 20.36
N ARG A 112 0.57 -10.12 20.78
CA ARG A 112 -0.81 -10.53 20.43
C ARG A 112 -1.04 -10.41 18.93
N THR A 113 -0.10 -10.92 18.15
CA THR A 113 0.09 -10.62 16.72
C THR A 113 -1.18 -10.83 15.91
N ARG A 114 -1.95 -11.91 16.16
CA ARG A 114 -3.22 -12.14 15.45
C ARG A 114 -4.25 -11.03 15.70
N VAL A 115 -4.40 -10.60 16.96
CA VAL A 115 -5.30 -9.50 17.33
C VAL A 115 -4.80 -8.19 16.72
N ALA A 116 -3.49 -7.93 16.79
CA ALA A 116 -2.89 -6.75 16.20
C ALA A 116 -3.10 -6.68 14.67
N VAL A 117 -2.90 -7.79 13.93
CA VAL A 117 -3.19 -7.84 12.49
C VAL A 117 -4.66 -7.56 12.20
N VAL A 118 -5.58 -8.21 12.92
CA VAL A 118 -7.03 -8.01 12.71
C VAL A 118 -7.43 -6.56 13.02
N ALA A 119 -6.95 -6.00 14.13
CA ALA A 119 -7.21 -4.60 14.50
C ALA A 119 -6.65 -3.64 13.43
N SER A 120 -5.39 -3.82 13.00
CA SER A 120 -4.79 -3.03 11.93
C SER A 120 -5.55 -3.16 10.62
N LEU A 121 -6.01 -4.36 10.25
CA LEU A 121 -6.78 -4.60 9.03
C LEU A 121 -8.14 -3.87 9.07
N LEU A 122 -8.89 -4.00 10.17
CA LEU A 122 -10.20 -3.35 10.32
C LEU A 122 -10.08 -1.82 10.37
N LEU A 123 -9.11 -1.30 11.13
CA LEU A 123 -8.89 0.15 11.22
C LEU A 123 -8.39 0.73 9.90
N LEU A 124 -7.51 0.03 9.17
CA LEU A 124 -7.07 0.47 7.84
C LEU A 124 -8.23 0.43 6.84
N ALA A 125 -9.00 -0.67 6.78
CA ALA A 125 -10.16 -0.78 5.89
C ALA A 125 -11.16 0.34 6.16
N SER A 126 -11.43 0.62 7.43
CA SER A 126 -12.30 1.73 7.81
C SER A 126 -11.71 3.09 7.40
N LEU A 127 -10.43 3.33 7.65
CA LEU A 127 -9.78 4.59 7.28
C LEU A 127 -9.83 4.83 5.77
N GLN A 128 -9.60 3.78 4.97
CA GLN A 128 -9.69 3.84 3.51
C GLN A 128 -11.14 4.08 3.05
N ALA A 129 -12.12 3.39 3.64
CA ALA A 129 -13.54 3.57 3.34
C ALA A 129 -14.07 4.97 3.70
N ARG A 130 -13.45 5.68 4.65
CA ARG A 130 -13.84 7.05 5.04
C ARG A 130 -13.53 8.08 3.96
N ASN A 131 -12.54 7.83 3.11
CA ASN A 131 -12.20 8.73 2.01
C ASN A 131 -11.54 7.96 0.84
N PRO A 132 -12.35 7.43 -0.10
CA PRO A 132 -11.86 6.73 -1.28
C PRO A 132 -11.04 7.62 -2.25
N PHE A 133 -11.30 8.93 -2.28
CA PHE A 133 -10.69 9.86 -3.24
C PHE A 133 -9.20 10.14 -2.97
N VAL A 134 -8.71 9.86 -1.76
CA VAL A 134 -7.30 10.05 -1.40
C VAL A 134 -6.47 8.76 -1.53
N LEU A 135 -7.04 7.69 -2.08
CA LEU A 135 -6.39 6.38 -2.18
C LEU A 135 -5.58 6.22 -3.46
N ASN A 136 -4.59 5.34 -3.40
CA ASN A 136 -3.86 4.85 -4.55
C ASN A 136 -3.73 3.32 -4.52
N ALA A 137 -3.19 2.72 -5.58
CA ALA A 137 -3.02 1.27 -5.71
C ALA A 137 -2.22 0.64 -4.53
N GLY A 138 -1.33 1.40 -3.90
CA GLY A 138 -0.60 0.96 -2.71
C GLY A 138 -1.49 0.74 -1.51
N ASP A 139 -2.51 1.58 -1.33
CA ASP A 139 -3.48 1.43 -0.24
C ASP A 139 -4.23 0.09 -0.37
N THR A 140 -4.62 -0.26 -1.59
CA THR A 140 -5.22 -1.57 -1.92
C THR A 140 -4.25 -2.72 -1.62
N LEU A 141 -3.00 -2.60 -2.08
CA LEU A 141 -1.97 -3.62 -1.82
C LEU A 141 -1.71 -3.80 -0.33
N LEU A 142 -1.65 -2.72 0.46
CA LEU A 142 -1.42 -2.78 1.90
C LEU A 142 -2.53 -3.56 2.62
N LEU A 143 -3.78 -3.31 2.24
CA LEU A 143 -4.93 -4.04 2.78
C LEU A 143 -4.86 -5.54 2.43
N GLN A 144 -4.53 -5.86 1.18
CA GLN A 144 -4.35 -7.24 0.71
C GLN A 144 -3.19 -7.95 1.42
N LEU A 145 -2.06 -7.27 1.65
CA LEU A 145 -0.90 -7.81 2.36
C LEU A 145 -1.19 -8.10 3.84
N LEU A 146 -1.97 -7.24 4.52
CA LEU A 146 -2.44 -7.50 5.88
C LEU A 146 -3.37 -8.71 5.93
N GLY A 147 -4.33 -8.78 4.99
CA GLY A 147 -5.26 -9.90 4.87
C GLY A 147 -4.56 -11.24 4.62
N ALA A 148 -3.65 -11.31 3.64
CA ALA A 148 -2.86 -12.51 3.39
C ALA A 148 -1.87 -12.81 4.53
N GLY A 149 -1.30 -11.77 5.14
CA GLY A 149 -0.43 -11.87 6.32
C GLY A 149 -1.13 -12.51 7.52
N LEU A 150 -2.42 -12.25 7.73
CA LEU A 150 -3.21 -12.87 8.81
C LEU A 150 -3.23 -14.40 8.73
N LEU A 151 -3.17 -14.95 7.52
CA LEU A 151 -3.16 -16.39 7.26
C LEU A 151 -1.76 -17.01 7.44
N CYS A 152 -0.72 -16.18 7.55
CA CYS A 152 0.67 -16.59 7.74
C CYS A 152 1.06 -16.65 9.23
N PRO A 153 2.05 -17.47 9.62
CA PRO A 153 2.55 -17.54 10.99
C PRO A 153 3.49 -16.36 11.35
N LEU A 154 3.00 -15.12 11.28
CA LEU A 154 3.79 -13.88 11.46
C LEU A 154 4.45 -13.74 12.84
N SER A 155 3.93 -14.46 13.85
CA SER A 155 4.47 -14.43 15.21
C SER A 155 5.58 -15.45 15.46
N ALA A 156 5.98 -16.27 14.47
CA ALA A 156 6.89 -17.40 14.69
C ALA A 156 8.32 -16.99 15.08
N ARG A 157 8.81 -15.85 14.57
CA ARG A 157 10.17 -15.33 14.80
C ARG A 157 10.13 -13.82 15.12
N TRP A 158 11.18 -13.36 15.80
CA TRP A 158 11.42 -11.96 16.20
C TRP A 158 10.20 -11.23 16.79
N SER A 159 9.44 -11.91 17.65
CA SER A 159 8.21 -11.39 18.26
C SER A 159 8.16 -11.65 19.76
N VAL A 160 7.45 -10.80 20.50
CA VAL A 160 7.18 -11.03 21.94
C VAL A 160 6.34 -12.30 22.14
N ASP A 161 5.41 -12.59 21.23
CA ASP A 161 4.64 -13.84 21.24
C ASP A 161 5.51 -15.10 21.12
N ALA A 162 6.60 -15.06 20.34
CA ALA A 162 7.54 -16.18 20.24
C ALA A 162 8.33 -16.38 21.54
N VAL A 163 8.72 -15.29 22.20
CA VAL A 163 9.40 -15.35 23.51
C VAL A 163 8.48 -15.98 24.56
N ARG A 164 7.24 -15.53 24.67
CA ARG A 164 6.25 -16.08 25.61
C ARG A 164 5.97 -17.58 25.42
N ARG A 165 5.97 -18.06 24.18
CA ARG A 165 5.74 -19.49 23.89
C ARG A 165 6.91 -20.39 24.29
N ARG A 166 8.12 -19.85 24.44
CA ARG A 166 9.32 -20.62 24.83
C ARG A 166 9.52 -20.71 26.34
N ALA A 167 8.90 -19.84 27.12
CA ALA A 167 9.04 -19.78 28.57
C ALA A 167 8.59 -21.05 29.36
N PRO A 168 7.65 -21.89 28.89
CA PRO A 168 7.26 -23.09 29.65
C PRO A 168 8.17 -24.32 29.49
N ASP A 169 8.91 -24.48 28.39
CA ASP A 169 9.58 -25.73 28.01
C ASP A 169 11.12 -25.60 27.95
N ALA A 170 11.73 -25.03 28.99
CA ALA A 170 13.18 -24.81 29.05
C ALA A 170 14.04 -26.10 29.19
N ALA A 171 13.45 -27.29 29.14
CA ALA A 171 14.16 -28.57 29.29
C ALA A 171 14.51 -29.29 27.97
N ALA A 172 14.04 -28.81 26.82
CA ALA A 172 14.45 -29.36 25.53
C ALA A 172 15.49 -28.43 24.87
N PRO A 173 16.70 -28.90 24.55
CA PRO A 173 17.60 -28.13 23.70
C PRO A 173 16.86 -27.83 22.39
N PRO A 174 17.00 -26.62 21.81
CA PRO A 174 16.50 -26.38 20.48
C PRO A 174 17.16 -27.41 19.59
N SER A 175 16.38 -28.31 18.99
CA SER A 175 16.84 -29.10 17.87
C SER A 175 17.41 -28.11 16.87
N GLY A 176 18.73 -28.06 16.81
CA GLY A 176 19.50 -27.29 15.86
C GLY A 176 19.27 -27.92 14.50
N ASP A 177 18.13 -27.57 13.90
CA ASP A 177 17.92 -27.80 12.49
C ASP A 177 17.30 -26.53 11.88
N GLY A 178 18.03 -25.98 10.92
CA GLY A 178 17.58 -24.84 10.17
C GLY A 178 16.39 -25.24 9.30
N GLY A 179 15.26 -24.58 9.53
CA GLY A 179 14.42 -24.14 8.42
C GLY A 179 13.62 -25.20 7.69
N ASP A 180 12.50 -25.60 8.29
CA ASP A 180 11.37 -26.01 7.46
C ASP A 180 10.58 -24.75 7.06
N ARG A 181 10.76 -24.36 5.79
CA ARG A 181 10.07 -23.21 5.19
C ARG A 181 8.56 -23.33 5.40
N VAL A 182 7.90 -22.20 5.65
CA VAL A 182 6.44 -22.15 5.65
C VAL A 182 5.99 -22.27 4.19
N ALA A 183 5.37 -23.40 3.84
CA ALA A 183 4.90 -23.68 2.50
C ALA A 183 3.44 -24.17 2.56
N GLY A 184 2.60 -23.58 1.71
CA GLY A 184 1.17 -23.89 1.63
C GLY A 184 0.40 -22.77 0.93
N PRO A 185 -0.93 -22.88 0.84
CA PRO A 185 -1.76 -21.89 0.14
C PRO A 185 -1.61 -20.47 0.67
N ALA A 186 -1.43 -20.27 1.98
CA ALA A 186 -1.22 -18.93 2.57
C ALA A 186 0.10 -18.29 2.10
N SER A 187 1.18 -19.07 2.02
CA SER A 187 2.46 -18.61 1.48
C SER A 187 2.36 -18.33 -0.01
N ALA A 188 1.68 -19.20 -0.77
CA ALA A 188 1.44 -18.99 -2.19
C ALA A 188 0.62 -17.71 -2.44
N LEU A 189 -0.48 -17.49 -1.71
CA LEU A 189 -1.29 -16.27 -1.77
C LEU A 189 -0.43 -15.02 -1.56
N LEU A 190 0.38 -14.98 -0.50
CA LEU A 190 1.21 -13.83 -0.19
C LEU A 190 2.26 -13.54 -1.30
N LEU A 191 2.91 -14.57 -1.83
CA LEU A 191 3.88 -14.41 -2.93
C LEU A 191 3.18 -14.02 -4.24
N THR A 192 2.03 -14.61 -4.54
CA THR A 192 1.24 -14.31 -5.74
C THR A 192 0.73 -12.88 -5.74
N LEU A 193 0.29 -12.33 -4.60
CA LEU A 193 -0.11 -10.92 -4.51
C LEU A 193 1.00 -9.97 -4.97
N ALA A 194 2.25 -10.22 -4.61
CA ALA A 194 3.36 -9.38 -5.06
C ALA A 194 3.65 -9.57 -6.57
N VAL A 195 3.70 -10.83 -7.04
CA VAL A 195 4.03 -11.13 -8.44
C VAL A 195 2.94 -10.64 -9.40
N VAL A 196 1.67 -10.81 -9.05
CA VAL A 196 0.55 -10.45 -9.95
C VAL A 196 0.50 -8.95 -10.20
N VAL A 197 0.84 -8.12 -9.21
CA VAL A 197 0.97 -6.67 -9.36
C VAL A 197 2.01 -6.35 -10.45
N TYR A 198 3.18 -6.98 -10.40
CA TYR A 198 4.25 -6.72 -11.36
C TYR A 198 3.95 -7.28 -12.74
N VAL A 199 3.37 -8.48 -12.83
CA VAL A 199 2.99 -9.09 -14.10
C VAL A 199 1.89 -8.28 -14.79
N ALA A 200 0.84 -7.90 -14.05
CA ALA A 200 -0.23 -7.06 -14.60
C ALA A 200 0.32 -5.71 -15.09
N ASN A 201 1.18 -5.08 -14.29
CA ASN A 201 1.82 -3.82 -14.70
C ASN A 201 2.76 -3.98 -15.90
N ALA A 202 3.44 -5.13 -16.04
CA ALA A 202 4.24 -5.44 -17.23
C ALA A 202 3.36 -5.51 -18.48
N VAL A 203 2.26 -6.28 -18.42
CA VAL A 203 1.32 -6.44 -19.52
C VAL A 203 0.74 -5.10 -19.95
N GLU A 204 0.25 -4.29 -18.99
CA GLU A 204 -0.31 -2.98 -19.31
C GLU A 204 0.72 -2.04 -19.93
N LYS A 205 1.97 -2.04 -19.45
CA LYS A 205 3.03 -1.20 -20.03
C LYS A 205 3.45 -1.63 -21.43
N LEU A 206 3.43 -2.94 -21.71
CA LEU A 206 3.74 -3.48 -23.03
C LEU A 206 2.65 -3.21 -24.06
N ARG A 207 1.42 -2.85 -23.63
CA ARG A 207 0.36 -2.36 -24.53
C ARG A 207 0.61 -0.93 -25.03
N GLY A 208 1.46 -0.16 -24.35
CA GLY A 208 1.85 1.19 -24.77
C GLY A 208 3.09 1.21 -25.66
N SER A 209 3.44 2.40 -26.16
CA SER A 209 4.62 2.61 -27.01
C SER A 209 5.80 3.20 -26.24
N MET A 210 5.55 3.98 -25.19
CA MET A 210 6.59 4.71 -24.46
C MET A 210 7.51 3.80 -23.63
N TRP A 211 7.00 2.67 -23.13
CA TRP A 211 7.81 1.70 -22.37
C TRP A 211 8.70 0.88 -23.29
N PRO A 212 8.19 0.24 -24.37
CA PRO A 212 9.05 -0.38 -25.38
C PRO A 212 10.00 0.59 -26.08
N GLY A 213 9.63 1.86 -26.24
CA GLY A 213 10.47 2.92 -26.83
C GLY A 213 11.56 3.47 -25.90
N GLY A 214 11.55 3.14 -24.60
CA GLY A 214 12.55 3.62 -23.65
C GLY A 214 12.34 5.06 -23.16
N GLU A 215 11.20 5.67 -23.45
CA GLU A 215 10.92 7.09 -23.16
C GLU A 215 10.10 7.31 -21.89
N ALA A 216 9.50 6.25 -21.33
CA ALA A 216 8.52 6.37 -20.28
C ALA A 216 9.04 7.02 -18.98
N VAL A 217 10.25 6.68 -18.52
CA VAL A 217 10.80 7.28 -17.29
C VAL A 217 11.14 8.76 -17.52
N ALA A 218 11.67 9.11 -18.69
CA ALA A 218 11.89 10.52 -19.04
C ALA A 218 10.58 11.31 -19.03
N ARG A 219 9.49 10.73 -19.55
CA ARG A 219 8.15 11.31 -19.47
C ARG A 219 7.68 11.51 -18.02
N VAL A 220 7.86 10.50 -17.16
CA VAL A 220 7.46 10.59 -15.75
C VAL A 220 8.18 11.71 -15.02
N PHE A 221 9.48 11.93 -15.29
CA PHE A 221 10.23 13.02 -14.66
C PHE A 221 9.85 14.42 -15.18
N ARG A 222 9.14 14.54 -16.29
CA ARG A 222 8.54 15.82 -16.73
C ARG A 222 7.25 16.18 -15.99
N LEU A 223 6.63 15.22 -15.30
CA LEU A 223 5.45 15.44 -14.48
C LEU A 223 5.90 16.02 -13.13
N THR A 224 6.06 17.34 -13.07
CA THR A 224 6.58 18.06 -11.89
C THR A 224 5.73 17.79 -10.64
N TYR A 225 4.43 17.52 -10.80
CA TYR A 225 3.56 17.17 -9.69
C TYR A 225 3.95 15.86 -8.96
N LEU A 226 4.80 15.04 -9.57
CA LEU A 226 5.32 13.79 -9.00
C LEU A 226 6.69 13.94 -8.36
N HIS A 227 7.35 15.10 -8.44
CA HIS A 227 8.70 15.22 -7.88
C HIS A 227 8.67 15.02 -6.35
N GLY A 228 9.43 14.03 -5.89
CA GLY A 228 9.75 13.83 -4.48
C GLY A 228 10.93 14.72 -4.04
N PRO A 229 11.47 14.50 -2.84
CA PRO A 229 12.57 15.31 -2.30
C PRO A 229 13.81 15.37 -3.20
N LEU A 230 14.11 14.30 -3.94
CA LEU A 230 15.23 14.25 -4.88
C LEU A 230 14.78 14.32 -6.35
N GLY A 231 13.48 14.49 -6.62
CA GLY A 231 12.92 14.42 -7.97
C GLY A 231 13.49 15.48 -8.91
N GLY A 232 13.60 16.72 -8.43
CA GLY A 232 14.19 17.83 -9.18
C GLY A 232 15.72 17.79 -9.31
N LEU A 233 16.39 16.82 -8.68
CA LEU A 233 17.84 16.63 -8.78
C LEU A 233 18.23 15.54 -9.78
N VAL A 234 17.25 14.85 -10.39
CA VAL A 234 17.53 13.77 -11.34
C VAL A 234 18.08 14.39 -12.64
N PRO A 235 19.30 14.00 -13.07
CA PRO A 235 19.89 14.55 -14.28
C PRO A 235 19.04 14.26 -15.51
N GLU A 236 18.89 15.26 -16.39
CA GLU A 236 18.25 15.11 -17.70
C GLU A 236 19.17 14.39 -18.70
N TRP A 237 19.65 13.20 -18.34
CA TRP A 237 20.54 12.39 -19.17
C TRP A 237 19.69 11.34 -19.91
N PRO A 238 19.42 11.50 -21.22
CA PRO A 238 18.47 10.65 -21.93
C PRO A 238 18.84 9.17 -21.88
N ALA A 239 20.13 8.85 -21.99
CA ALA A 239 20.63 7.48 -21.89
C ALA A 239 20.37 6.85 -20.51
N LEU A 240 20.54 7.61 -19.42
CA LEU A 240 20.28 7.13 -18.06
C LEU A 240 18.78 6.88 -17.85
N LEU A 241 17.93 7.82 -18.28
CA LEU A 241 16.47 7.71 -18.15
C LEU A 241 15.93 6.56 -19.03
N SER A 242 16.50 6.36 -20.21
CA SER A 242 16.17 5.23 -21.08
C SER A 242 16.60 3.89 -20.47
N ALA A 243 17.82 3.82 -19.93
CA ALA A 243 18.29 2.65 -19.18
C ALA A 243 17.39 2.35 -17.96
N ALA A 244 16.91 3.38 -17.27
CA ALA A 244 15.94 3.21 -16.18
C ALA A 244 14.58 2.69 -16.68
N THR A 245 14.09 3.16 -17.83
CA THR A 245 12.86 2.64 -18.48
C THR A 245 13.00 1.15 -18.77
N TYR A 246 14.04 0.75 -19.49
CA TYR A 246 14.26 -0.66 -19.84
C TYR A 246 14.56 -1.51 -18.61
N GLY A 247 15.34 -1.00 -17.66
CA GLY A 247 15.64 -1.69 -16.40
C GLY A 247 14.39 -1.98 -15.59
N TRP A 248 13.48 -1.01 -15.45
CA TRP A 248 12.20 -1.22 -14.77
C TRP A 248 11.32 -2.22 -15.53
N LEU A 249 11.17 -2.08 -16.85
CA LEU A 249 10.38 -3.00 -17.67
C LEU A 249 10.93 -4.44 -17.60
N ALA A 250 12.25 -4.60 -17.67
CA ALA A 250 12.91 -5.90 -17.54
C ALA A 250 12.66 -6.55 -16.17
N LEU A 251 12.69 -5.77 -15.08
CA LEU A 251 12.32 -6.26 -13.75
C LEU A 251 10.87 -6.76 -13.73
N LEU A 252 9.93 -5.97 -14.24
CA LEU A 252 8.51 -6.34 -14.29
C LEU A 252 8.28 -7.65 -15.06
N VAL A 253 8.85 -7.78 -16.25
CA VAL A 253 8.77 -8.99 -17.07
C VAL A 253 9.46 -10.18 -16.38
N ALA A 254 10.58 -9.95 -15.68
CA ALA A 254 11.28 -10.97 -14.92
C ALA A 254 10.60 -11.34 -13.60
N SER A 255 9.56 -10.63 -13.16
CA SER A 255 8.92 -10.87 -11.86
C SER A 255 8.40 -12.30 -11.62
N PRO A 256 7.95 -13.10 -12.60
CA PRO A 256 7.63 -14.52 -12.36
C PRO A 256 8.82 -15.34 -11.86
N LEU A 257 10.05 -14.92 -12.15
CA LEU A 257 11.28 -15.55 -11.64
C LEU A 257 11.44 -15.37 -10.14
N LEU A 258 10.76 -14.41 -9.50
CA LEU A 258 10.71 -14.32 -8.04
C LEU A 258 10.17 -15.61 -7.41
N VAL A 259 9.24 -16.30 -8.07
CA VAL A 259 8.72 -17.62 -7.64
C VAL A 259 9.47 -18.77 -8.32
N ALA A 260 9.74 -18.67 -9.62
CA ALA A 260 10.30 -19.79 -10.37
C ALA A 260 11.78 -20.06 -10.03
N ALA A 261 12.56 -19.01 -9.77
CA ALA A 261 13.97 -19.10 -9.40
C ALA A 261 14.17 -19.39 -7.91
N ALA A 262 15.41 -19.70 -7.53
CA ALA A 262 15.80 -19.97 -6.16
C ALA A 262 17.21 -19.44 -5.86
N GLY A 263 17.57 -19.44 -4.58
CA GLY A 263 18.93 -19.10 -4.14
C GLY A 263 19.34 -17.68 -4.53
N ARG A 264 20.55 -17.54 -5.09
CA ARG A 264 21.16 -16.23 -5.38
C ARG A 264 20.41 -15.42 -6.42
N VAL A 265 19.87 -16.06 -7.46
CA VAL A 265 19.10 -15.39 -8.51
C VAL A 265 17.86 -14.72 -7.92
N ARG A 266 17.08 -15.46 -7.12
CA ARG A 266 15.90 -14.92 -6.44
C ARG A 266 16.26 -13.78 -5.47
N ALA A 267 17.37 -13.91 -4.75
CA ALA A 267 17.84 -12.87 -3.82
C ALA A 267 18.26 -11.59 -4.55
N ALA A 268 19.01 -11.72 -5.65
CA ALA A 268 19.43 -10.59 -6.47
C ALA A 268 18.22 -9.87 -7.06
N LEU A 269 17.29 -10.62 -7.67
CA LEU A 269 16.07 -10.05 -8.25
C LEU A 269 15.21 -9.33 -7.20
N ALA A 270 14.93 -9.97 -6.06
CA ALA A 270 14.18 -9.34 -4.96
C ALA A 270 14.92 -8.09 -4.41
N GLY A 271 16.24 -8.17 -4.28
CA GLY A 271 17.09 -7.05 -3.86
C GLY A 271 17.03 -5.86 -4.81
N THR A 272 17.13 -6.09 -6.12
CA THR A 272 17.03 -5.05 -7.14
C THR A 272 15.64 -4.41 -7.16
N PHE A 273 14.58 -5.21 -7.03
CA PHE A 273 13.22 -4.68 -6.89
C PHE A 273 13.06 -3.80 -5.63
N VAL A 274 13.57 -4.25 -4.48
CA VAL A 274 13.54 -3.44 -3.24
C VAL A 274 14.30 -2.13 -3.46
N ALA A 275 15.50 -2.18 -4.04
CA ALA A 275 16.28 -0.98 -4.31
C ALA A 275 15.56 -0.01 -5.27
N ALA A 276 14.92 -0.53 -6.32
CA ALA A 276 14.14 0.26 -7.27
C ALA A 276 12.91 0.94 -6.61
N HIS A 277 12.19 0.23 -5.74
CA HIS A 277 11.09 0.85 -4.98
C HIS A 277 11.59 1.92 -4.00
N LEU A 278 12.71 1.66 -3.30
CA LEU A 278 13.27 2.64 -2.38
C LEU A 278 13.82 3.88 -3.11
N SER A 279 14.37 3.73 -4.32
CA SER A 279 14.78 4.88 -5.13
C SER A 279 13.57 5.68 -5.61
N MET A 280 12.47 5.03 -6.00
CA MET A 280 11.21 5.71 -6.30
C MET A 280 10.64 6.48 -5.11
N ALA A 281 10.79 5.97 -3.88
CA ALA A 281 10.36 6.70 -2.68
C ALA A 281 11.10 8.03 -2.49
N ALA A 282 12.37 8.10 -2.93
CA ALA A 282 13.17 9.32 -2.83
C ALA A 282 12.93 10.28 -4.02
N ALA A 283 12.74 9.72 -5.22
CA ALA A 283 12.58 10.50 -6.45
C ALA A 283 11.13 10.98 -6.69
N LEU A 284 10.12 10.21 -6.25
CA LEU A 284 8.72 10.44 -6.60
C LEU A 284 7.82 10.62 -5.37
N GLN A 285 6.93 11.61 -5.41
CA GLN A 285 5.88 11.85 -4.41
C GLN A 285 4.64 10.99 -4.69
N ILE A 286 4.77 9.69 -4.44
CA ILE A 286 3.71 8.68 -4.62
C ILE A 286 3.26 8.05 -3.29
N GLY A 287 3.53 8.75 -2.18
CA GLY A 287 3.11 8.34 -0.84
C GLY A 287 3.83 7.09 -0.35
N VAL A 288 3.13 6.27 0.43
CA VAL A 288 3.70 5.04 1.02
C VAL A 288 3.80 3.86 0.04
N PHE A 289 3.30 3.99 -1.19
CA PHE A 289 3.26 2.92 -2.19
C PHE A 289 4.61 2.19 -2.39
N PRO A 290 5.76 2.87 -2.53
CA PRO A 290 7.01 2.16 -2.77
C PRO A 290 7.48 1.39 -1.53
N ALA A 291 7.22 1.90 -0.33
CA ALA A 291 7.53 1.19 0.92
C ALA A 291 6.65 -0.05 1.10
N ILE A 292 5.37 0.02 0.71
CA ILE A 292 4.45 -1.13 0.68
C ILE A 292 4.95 -2.18 -0.31
N SER A 293 5.35 -1.76 -1.51
CA SER A 293 5.90 -2.65 -2.54
C SER A 293 7.23 -3.28 -2.13
N ALA A 294 8.13 -2.53 -1.50
CA ALA A 294 9.36 -3.06 -0.91
C ALA A 294 9.06 -4.09 0.19
N THR A 295 8.01 -3.86 0.99
CA THR A 295 7.57 -4.79 2.04
C THR A 295 7.07 -6.11 1.46
N SER A 296 6.29 -6.08 0.37
CA SER A 296 5.77 -7.28 -0.30
C SER A 296 6.87 -8.21 -0.84
N LEU A 297 8.08 -7.68 -1.05
CA LEU A 297 9.23 -8.42 -1.57
C LEU A 297 10.05 -9.14 -0.49
N LEU A 298 9.90 -8.77 0.79
CA LEU A 298 10.65 -9.38 1.89
C LEU A 298 10.48 -10.92 1.97
N PRO A 299 9.28 -11.50 1.77
CA PRO A 299 9.08 -12.95 1.77
C PRO A 299 9.90 -13.73 0.72
N PHE A 300 10.41 -13.08 -0.33
CA PHE A 300 11.16 -13.74 -1.40
C PHE A 300 12.63 -14.00 -1.03
N PHE A 301 13.19 -13.31 -0.03
CA PHE A 301 14.59 -13.49 0.33
C PHE A 301 14.87 -14.90 0.89
N PRO A 302 15.88 -15.61 0.36
CA PRO A 302 16.22 -16.98 0.78
C PRO A 302 16.96 -17.02 2.13
N PRO A 303 17.06 -18.21 2.77
CA PRO A 303 17.64 -18.36 4.11
C PRO A 303 19.02 -17.74 4.30
N PHE A 304 19.93 -17.88 3.33
CA PHE A 304 21.30 -17.35 3.45
C PHE A 304 21.36 -15.82 3.64
N VAL A 305 20.34 -15.08 3.20
CA VAL A 305 20.25 -13.62 3.43
C VAL A 305 19.91 -13.39 4.90
N TRP A 306 18.91 -14.11 5.40
CA TRP A 306 18.48 -14.02 6.79
C TRP A 306 19.52 -14.56 7.77
N ASP A 307 20.34 -15.54 7.39
CA ASP A 307 21.48 -16.00 8.20
C ASP A 307 22.53 -14.91 8.40
N ARG A 308 22.71 -14.01 7.43
CA ARG A 308 23.59 -12.83 7.58
C ARG A 308 22.94 -11.77 8.46
N VAL A 309 21.65 -11.48 8.23
CA VAL A 309 20.90 -10.51 9.05
C VAL A 309 20.88 -10.94 10.50
N GLU A 310 20.57 -12.21 10.79
CA GLU A 310 20.49 -12.76 12.14
C GLU A 310 21.84 -12.67 12.87
N ARG A 311 22.95 -12.97 12.17
CA ARG A 311 24.30 -12.76 12.72
C ARG A 311 24.59 -11.30 13.04
N ALA A 312 24.20 -10.38 12.15
CA ALA A 312 24.41 -8.95 12.35
C ALA A 312 23.58 -8.39 13.53
N VAL A 313 22.34 -8.86 13.71
CA VAL A 313 21.45 -8.35 14.76
C VAL A 313 21.49 -9.15 16.07
N ALA A 314 22.20 -10.27 16.13
CA ALA A 314 22.26 -11.16 17.30
C ALA A 314 22.56 -10.44 18.63
N PRO A 315 23.52 -9.50 18.72
CA PRO A 315 23.80 -8.80 19.98
C PRO A 315 22.62 -7.96 20.48
N ALA A 316 21.97 -7.22 19.57
CA ALA A 316 20.80 -6.40 19.89
C ALA A 316 19.57 -7.27 20.20
N ALA A 317 19.33 -8.31 19.41
CA ALA A 317 18.24 -9.25 19.59
C ALA A 317 18.34 -9.98 20.95
N GLY A 318 19.54 -10.34 21.40
CA GLY A 318 19.76 -10.95 22.71
C GLY A 318 19.38 -10.04 23.88
N ARG A 319 19.68 -8.74 23.78
CA ARG A 319 19.28 -7.74 24.80
C ARG A 319 17.76 -7.56 24.83
N LEU A 320 17.14 -7.37 23.67
CA LEU A 320 15.69 -7.20 23.56
C LEU A 320 14.92 -8.44 24.03
N ARG A 321 15.43 -9.64 23.72
CA ARG A 321 14.87 -10.90 24.21
C ARG A 321 14.88 -10.95 25.74
N ARG A 322 16.02 -10.67 26.38
CA ARG A 322 16.11 -10.65 27.86
C ARG A 322 15.15 -9.64 28.49
N LEU A 323 15.01 -8.46 27.89
CA LEU A 323 14.06 -7.44 28.35
C LEU A 323 12.61 -7.91 28.21
N ALA A 324 12.27 -8.55 27.08
CA ALA A 324 10.95 -9.12 26.85
C ALA A 324 10.66 -10.26 27.82
N GLU A 325 11.61 -11.17 28.07
CA GLU A 325 11.50 -12.25 29.06
C GLU A 325 11.23 -11.69 30.47
N ARG A 326 12.00 -10.67 30.90
CA ARG A 326 11.80 -9.99 32.19
C ARG A 326 10.42 -9.35 32.34
N ARG A 327 9.94 -8.68 31.29
CA ARG A 327 8.63 -7.98 31.32
C ARG A 327 7.44 -8.90 31.13
N THR A 328 7.62 -10.02 30.43
CA THR A 328 6.50 -10.93 30.16
C THR A 328 6.25 -11.91 31.28
N GLY A 329 7.22 -12.12 32.18
CA GLY A 329 7.12 -13.05 33.30
C GLY A 329 6.85 -14.50 32.85
N SER A 330 7.08 -15.47 33.72
CA SER A 330 6.57 -16.83 33.49
C SER A 330 5.06 -16.83 33.72
N ALA A 331 4.30 -16.22 32.81
CA ALA A 331 2.85 -16.41 32.77
C ALA A 331 2.60 -17.83 32.23
N GLY A 332 2.64 -18.81 33.13
CA GLY A 332 2.23 -20.19 32.84
C GLY A 332 0.88 -20.16 32.13
N ARG A 333 0.81 -20.79 30.96
CA ARG A 333 -0.41 -20.77 30.17
C ARG A 333 -1.45 -21.63 30.89
N PRO A 334 -2.56 -21.08 31.42
CA PRO A 334 -3.60 -21.94 31.95
C PRO A 334 -4.07 -22.86 30.81
N ALA A 335 -4.20 -24.16 31.11
CA ALA A 335 -4.78 -25.11 30.19
C ALA A 335 -6.23 -24.66 29.90
N GLY A 336 -6.43 -23.98 28.76
CA GLY A 336 -7.74 -23.47 28.39
C GLY A 336 -8.75 -24.62 28.22
N PRO A 337 -10.05 -24.35 28.43
CA PRO A 337 -11.09 -25.36 28.29
C PRO A 337 -11.03 -26.06 26.92
N ARG A 338 -11.34 -27.36 26.89
CA ARG A 338 -11.26 -28.23 25.69
C ARG A 338 -11.99 -27.64 24.48
N SER A 339 -13.10 -26.93 24.70
CA SER A 339 -13.87 -26.22 23.66
C SER A 339 -13.04 -25.18 22.88
N LEU A 340 -12.19 -24.41 23.57
CA LEU A 340 -11.30 -23.43 22.93
C LEU A 340 -10.16 -24.09 22.14
N ARG A 341 -9.78 -25.31 22.50
CA ARG A 341 -8.77 -26.08 21.76
C ARG A 341 -9.36 -26.63 20.45
N VAL A 342 -10.55 -27.23 20.51
CA VAL A 342 -11.28 -27.71 19.32
C VAL A 342 -11.54 -26.57 18.34
N LEU A 343 -12.00 -25.41 18.83
CA LEU A 343 -12.19 -24.22 17.99
C LEU A 343 -10.88 -23.78 17.32
N ARG A 344 -9.76 -23.77 18.05
CA ARG A 344 -8.44 -23.41 17.48
C ARG A 344 -7.96 -24.39 16.42
N GLU A 345 -8.19 -25.68 16.62
CA GLU A 345 -7.84 -26.74 15.68
C GLU A 345 -8.71 -26.65 14.42
N GLY A 346 -10.02 -26.41 14.55
CA GLY A 346 -10.93 -26.15 13.43
C GLY A 346 -10.55 -24.90 12.63
N VAL A 347 -10.26 -23.79 13.30
CA VAL A 347 -9.76 -22.55 12.64
C VAL A 347 -8.43 -22.81 11.93
N ALA A 348 -7.51 -23.55 12.53
CA ALA A 348 -6.23 -23.89 11.90
C ALA A 348 -6.41 -24.75 10.64
N ALA A 349 -7.39 -25.66 10.63
CA ALA A 349 -7.73 -26.48 9.47
C ALA A 349 -8.43 -25.68 8.35
N ALA A 350 -9.16 -24.62 8.68
CA ALA A 350 -9.83 -23.76 7.70
C ALA A 350 -8.87 -22.80 6.96
N ILE A 351 -7.76 -22.39 7.58
CA ILE A 351 -6.82 -21.41 7.02
C ILE A 351 -6.30 -21.81 5.62
N PRO A 352 -5.81 -23.04 5.37
CA PRO A 352 -5.34 -23.43 4.05
C PRO A 352 -6.43 -23.40 2.98
N VAL A 353 -7.67 -23.75 3.33
CA VAL A 353 -8.82 -23.74 2.41
C VAL A 353 -9.17 -22.30 2.05
N LEU A 354 -9.33 -21.43 3.05
CA LEU A 354 -9.59 -20.01 2.84
C LEU A 354 -8.48 -19.36 2.00
N ALA A 355 -7.22 -19.63 2.32
CA ALA A 355 -6.09 -19.12 1.56
C ALA A 355 -6.07 -19.62 0.10
N ALA A 356 -6.45 -20.87 -0.14
CA ALA A 356 -6.56 -21.41 -1.51
C ALA A 356 -7.69 -20.74 -2.30
N VAL A 357 -8.86 -20.54 -1.68
CA VAL A 357 -9.98 -19.82 -2.29
C VAL A 357 -9.58 -18.38 -2.64
N LEU A 358 -8.97 -17.66 -1.70
CA LEU A 358 -8.48 -16.30 -1.92
C LEU A 358 -7.39 -16.24 -3.00
N LEU A 359 -6.50 -17.24 -3.06
CA LEU A 359 -5.49 -17.33 -4.11
C LEU A 359 -6.13 -17.47 -5.49
N VAL A 360 -7.12 -18.36 -5.63
CA VAL A 360 -7.87 -18.53 -6.89
C VAL A 360 -8.61 -17.24 -7.24
N ALA A 361 -9.27 -16.59 -6.28
CA ALA A 361 -9.97 -15.33 -6.49
C ALA A 361 -9.03 -14.22 -6.97
N VAL A 362 -7.84 -14.08 -6.36
CA VAL A 362 -6.82 -13.09 -6.77
C VAL A 362 -6.34 -13.35 -8.20
N VAL A 363 -6.07 -14.61 -8.55
CA VAL A 363 -5.61 -14.97 -9.90
C VAL A 363 -6.72 -14.73 -10.92
N ALA A 364 -7.95 -15.16 -10.64
CA ALA A 364 -9.10 -14.95 -11.51
C ALA A 364 -9.40 -13.46 -11.71
N TRP A 365 -9.41 -12.66 -10.63
CA TRP A 365 -9.64 -11.22 -10.69
C TRP A 365 -8.64 -10.52 -11.60
N ASN A 366 -7.34 -10.81 -11.45
CA ASN A 366 -6.32 -10.20 -12.31
C ASN A 366 -6.36 -10.76 -13.74
N GLY A 367 -6.79 -12.01 -13.93
CA GLY A 367 -7.06 -12.57 -15.26
C GLY A 367 -8.16 -11.81 -15.98
N MET A 368 -9.27 -11.52 -15.29
CA MET A 368 -10.37 -10.70 -15.81
C MET A 368 -9.94 -9.26 -16.07
N ALA A 369 -9.24 -8.62 -15.11
CA ALA A 369 -8.76 -7.25 -15.25
C ALA A 369 -7.82 -7.06 -16.45
N LEU A 370 -7.05 -8.10 -16.81
CA LEU A 370 -6.18 -8.10 -17.98
C LEU A 370 -6.88 -8.53 -19.28
N GLY A 371 -8.15 -8.95 -19.24
CA GLY A 371 -8.87 -9.49 -20.39
C GLY A 371 -8.37 -10.87 -20.83
N ALA A 372 -7.65 -11.60 -19.97
CA ALA A 372 -7.20 -12.97 -20.23
C ALA A 372 -8.28 -14.02 -19.88
N VAL A 373 -9.29 -13.62 -19.12
CA VAL A 373 -10.45 -14.44 -18.71
C VAL A 373 -11.69 -13.58 -18.91
N GLU A 374 -12.76 -14.15 -19.47
CA GLU A 374 -14.05 -13.45 -19.61
C GLU A 374 -14.65 -13.14 -18.23
N THR A 375 -15.18 -11.93 -18.06
CA THR A 375 -15.85 -11.52 -16.82
C THR A 375 -17.28 -12.08 -16.80
N PRO A 376 -17.64 -12.95 -15.83
CA PRO A 376 -19.00 -13.46 -15.73
C PRO A 376 -20.00 -12.34 -15.42
N ASP A 377 -21.23 -12.43 -15.93
CA ASP A 377 -22.30 -11.43 -15.72
C ASP A 377 -22.57 -11.14 -14.24
N ALA A 378 -22.49 -12.16 -13.38
CA ALA A 378 -22.64 -12.02 -11.93
C ALA A 378 -21.55 -11.13 -11.29
N VAL A 379 -20.36 -11.05 -11.89
CA VAL A 379 -19.29 -10.15 -11.45
C VAL A 379 -19.48 -8.78 -12.09
N ALA A 380 -19.70 -8.74 -13.42
CA ALA A 380 -19.85 -7.49 -14.17
C ALA A 380 -21.03 -6.62 -13.69
N SER A 381 -22.09 -7.24 -13.17
CA SER A 381 -23.25 -6.54 -12.59
C SER A 381 -22.96 -5.80 -11.28
N VAL A 382 -21.85 -6.11 -10.60
CA VAL A 382 -21.53 -5.54 -9.28
C VAL A 382 -20.20 -4.78 -9.29
N SER A 383 -19.26 -5.16 -10.16
CA SER A 383 -17.95 -4.50 -10.24
C SER A 383 -17.31 -4.72 -11.61
N ASP A 384 -16.60 -3.71 -12.10
CA ASP A 384 -15.70 -3.85 -13.25
C ASP A 384 -14.28 -4.23 -12.77
N PRO A 385 -13.75 -5.41 -13.14
CA PRO A 385 -12.39 -5.80 -12.78
C PRO A 385 -11.30 -4.88 -13.36
N THR A 386 -11.57 -4.17 -14.46
CA THR A 386 -10.58 -3.31 -15.12
C THR A 386 -10.31 -2.01 -14.35
N GLU A 387 -11.30 -1.52 -13.60
CA GLU A 387 -11.15 -0.34 -12.72
C GLU A 387 -10.16 -0.58 -11.56
N GLY A 388 -9.99 -1.85 -11.15
CA GLY A 388 -9.05 -2.28 -10.11
C GLY A 388 -7.64 -2.65 -10.61
N GLY A 389 -7.32 -2.34 -11.87
CA GLY A 389 -6.08 -2.74 -12.52
C GLY A 389 -4.81 -2.11 -11.95
N TRP A 390 -3.67 -2.78 -12.13
CA TRP A 390 -2.34 -2.28 -11.73
C TRP A 390 -1.72 -1.39 -12.81
N THR A 391 -2.35 -0.25 -13.12
CA THR A 391 -2.09 0.55 -14.33
C THR A 391 -1.20 1.79 -14.09
N MET A 392 -0.42 1.83 -13.02
CA MET A 392 0.42 3.01 -12.73
C MET A 392 1.40 3.33 -13.87
N PHE A 393 1.24 4.51 -14.48
CA PHE A 393 1.95 4.96 -15.68
C PHE A 393 1.83 3.98 -16.87
N ALA A 394 0.66 3.38 -17.05
CA ALA A 394 0.37 2.44 -18.12
C ALA A 394 -0.98 2.79 -18.79
N PRO A 395 -1.17 2.49 -20.09
CA PRO A 395 -0.19 1.90 -21.00
C PRO A 395 0.96 2.87 -21.34
N ASN A 396 0.69 4.18 -21.36
CA ASN A 396 1.70 5.23 -21.42
C ASN A 396 1.61 6.12 -20.17
N PRO A 397 2.72 6.73 -19.70
CA PRO A 397 2.62 7.79 -18.70
C PRO A 397 1.81 8.99 -19.25
N PRO A 398 1.14 9.78 -18.38
CA PRO A 398 0.38 10.96 -18.80
C PRO A 398 1.18 11.94 -19.67
N SER A 399 0.48 12.63 -20.58
CA SER A 399 1.04 13.73 -21.39
C SER A 399 0.86 15.10 -20.78
N THR A 400 0.00 15.23 -19.78
CA THR A 400 -0.23 16.50 -19.10
C THR A 400 0.35 16.47 -17.69
N ASP A 401 1.07 17.53 -17.34
CA ASP A 401 1.47 17.85 -15.99
C ASP A 401 0.27 18.51 -15.28
N ALA A 402 -0.67 17.68 -14.82
CA ALA A 402 -1.91 18.12 -14.19
C ALA A 402 -1.66 18.77 -12.81
N ARG A 403 -2.02 20.04 -12.69
CA ARG A 403 -1.92 20.87 -11.48
C ARG A 403 -3.29 21.42 -11.09
N VAL A 404 -3.38 22.04 -9.92
CA VAL A 404 -4.56 22.77 -9.49
C VAL A 404 -4.16 24.15 -8.99
N SER A 405 -4.91 25.15 -9.44
CA SER A 405 -4.89 26.50 -8.88
C SER A 405 -6.08 26.66 -7.95
N ALA A 406 -5.82 27.03 -6.69
CA ALA A 406 -6.86 27.33 -5.71
C ALA A 406 -6.62 28.75 -5.20
N THR A 407 -7.41 29.71 -5.69
CA THR A 407 -7.20 31.14 -5.41
C THR A 407 -8.33 31.66 -4.54
N ALA A 408 -7.99 32.25 -3.40
CA ALA A 408 -8.90 33.00 -2.56
C ALA A 408 -8.75 34.50 -2.85
N ALA A 409 -9.85 35.19 -3.09
CA ALA A 409 -9.88 36.64 -3.26
C ALA A 409 -10.33 37.30 -1.95
N THR A 410 -9.59 38.30 -1.51
CA THR A 410 -9.91 39.10 -0.31
C THR A 410 -10.91 40.20 -0.65
N ALA A 411 -11.52 40.81 0.36
CA ALA A 411 -12.43 41.95 0.19
C ALA A 411 -11.73 43.16 -0.48
N ASP A 412 -10.43 43.33 -0.24
CA ASP A 412 -9.61 44.41 -0.79
C ASP A 412 -9.13 44.12 -2.23
N GLY A 413 -9.47 42.94 -2.78
CA GLY A 413 -9.12 42.53 -4.13
C GLY A 413 -7.72 41.91 -4.25
N ASP A 414 -7.06 41.61 -3.13
CA ASP A 414 -5.85 40.80 -3.12
C ASP A 414 -6.18 39.32 -3.32
N ARG A 415 -5.17 38.53 -3.68
CA ARG A 415 -5.31 37.10 -3.95
C ARG A 415 -4.30 36.33 -3.11
N ILE A 416 -4.75 35.26 -2.48
CA ILE A 416 -3.90 34.30 -1.78
C ILE A 416 -4.15 32.89 -2.29
N ASP A 417 -3.14 32.04 -2.19
CA ASP A 417 -3.24 30.63 -2.55
C ASP A 417 -3.98 29.90 -1.43
N ALA A 418 -5.19 29.39 -1.69
CA ALA A 418 -6.03 28.78 -0.66
C ALA A 418 -5.44 27.46 -0.11
N LEU A 419 -4.47 26.84 -0.79
CA LEU A 419 -3.78 25.65 -0.30
C LEU A 419 -2.60 26.00 0.60
N TYR A 420 -1.89 27.11 0.29
CA TYR A 420 -0.59 27.45 0.89
C TYR A 420 -0.57 28.70 1.77
N GLY A 421 -1.50 29.64 1.57
CA GLY A 421 -1.56 30.93 2.26
C GLY A 421 -0.66 32.02 1.66
N ASP A 422 0.19 31.67 0.69
CA ASP A 422 1.08 32.62 0.03
C ASP A 422 0.29 33.63 -0.83
N ARG A 423 0.71 34.90 -0.87
CA ARG A 423 0.12 35.90 -1.78
C ARG A 423 0.35 35.50 -3.24
N VAL A 424 -0.66 35.70 -4.08
CA VAL A 424 -0.65 35.34 -5.50
C VAL A 424 -0.70 36.61 -6.34
N ALA A 425 0.30 36.78 -7.21
CA ALA A 425 0.33 37.87 -8.16
C ALA A 425 -0.90 37.80 -9.10
N ARG A 426 -1.50 38.96 -9.41
CA ARG A 426 -2.73 39.02 -10.22
C ARG A 426 -2.52 38.48 -11.65
N ASP A 427 -1.31 38.60 -12.15
CA ASP A 427 -0.83 38.20 -13.47
C ASP A 427 -0.08 36.86 -13.48
N ARG A 428 -0.08 36.11 -12.35
CA ARG A 428 0.55 34.77 -12.29
C ARG A 428 -0.05 33.87 -13.39
N PRO A 429 0.77 33.37 -14.32
CA PRO A 429 0.33 32.39 -15.32
C PRO A 429 -0.28 31.15 -14.64
N PRO A 430 -1.38 30.57 -15.16
CA PRO A 430 -1.94 29.34 -14.61
C PRO A 430 -0.92 28.19 -14.56
N SER A 431 -0.03 28.12 -15.56
CA SER A 431 1.07 27.14 -15.65
C SER A 431 2.08 27.23 -14.50
N ASP A 432 2.12 28.35 -13.77
CA ASP A 432 2.97 28.52 -12.59
C ASP A 432 2.32 28.00 -11.32
N ALA A 433 1.13 27.37 -11.39
CA ALA A 433 0.50 26.70 -10.25
C ALA A 433 1.49 25.77 -9.53
N ARG A 434 1.49 25.80 -8.19
CA ARG A 434 2.45 25.06 -7.38
C ARG A 434 2.13 23.55 -7.45
N ALA A 435 3.14 22.71 -7.23
CA ALA A 435 2.93 21.28 -7.05
C ALA A 435 1.96 21.01 -5.89
N TYR A 436 1.36 19.82 -5.83
CA TYR A 436 0.38 19.49 -4.77
C TYR A 436 1.03 19.39 -3.39
N PRO A 437 0.31 19.76 -2.31
CA PRO A 437 0.87 19.75 -0.95
C PRO A 437 1.31 18.35 -0.49
N THR A 438 0.57 17.32 -0.91
CA THR A 438 0.91 15.91 -0.65
C THR A 438 0.41 15.03 -1.79
N ALA A 439 0.89 13.79 -1.85
CA ALA A 439 0.35 12.77 -2.77
C ALA A 439 -1.16 12.52 -2.61
N ARG A 440 -1.74 12.76 -1.42
CA ARG A 440 -3.18 12.59 -1.16
C ARG A 440 -4.01 13.76 -1.65
N TRP A 441 -3.52 14.99 -1.43
CA TRP A 441 -4.11 16.18 -2.05
C TRP A 441 -4.13 16.05 -3.57
N ARG A 442 -3.02 15.59 -4.16
CA ARG A 442 -2.98 15.26 -5.58
C ARG A 442 -4.06 14.26 -5.98
N LYS A 443 -4.19 13.15 -5.27
CA LYS A 443 -5.20 12.13 -5.60
C LYS A 443 -6.63 12.66 -5.55
N LEU A 444 -6.97 13.41 -4.50
CA LEU A 444 -8.28 14.05 -4.38
C LEU A 444 -8.54 15.02 -5.53
N LEU A 445 -7.61 15.96 -5.75
CA LEU A 445 -7.80 17.05 -6.69
C LEU A 445 -7.82 16.56 -8.14
N THR A 446 -6.95 15.61 -8.52
CA THR A 446 -7.01 14.98 -9.84
C THR A 446 -8.31 14.16 -10.02
N ALA A 447 -8.82 13.50 -8.98
CA ALA A 447 -10.08 12.77 -9.06
C ALA A 447 -11.28 13.70 -9.29
N LEU A 448 -11.29 14.87 -8.64
CA LEU A 448 -12.32 15.90 -8.86
C LEU A 448 -12.18 16.57 -10.22
N ALA A 449 -10.96 16.83 -10.69
CA ALA A 449 -10.74 17.39 -12.03
C ALA A 449 -11.21 16.45 -13.15
N ASN A 450 -10.94 15.16 -13.02
CA ASN A 450 -11.34 14.16 -14.03
C ASN A 450 -12.85 13.91 -14.08
N ASN A 451 -13.56 14.15 -12.98
CA ASN A 451 -15.01 13.94 -12.89
C ASN A 451 -15.60 15.03 -11.96
N PRO A 452 -15.76 16.25 -12.49
CA PRO A 452 -16.22 17.40 -11.73
C PRO A 452 -17.72 17.25 -11.46
N ASP A 453 -18.06 17.14 -10.18
CA ASP A 453 -19.42 16.99 -9.68
C ASP A 453 -19.58 17.99 -8.54
N SER A 454 -20.54 18.89 -8.68
CA SER A 454 -20.75 20.00 -7.74
C SER A 454 -20.96 19.49 -6.31
N ALA A 455 -21.65 18.36 -6.12
CA ALA A 455 -21.86 17.78 -4.80
C ALA A 455 -20.55 17.37 -4.09
N ARG A 456 -19.49 17.12 -4.88
CA ARG A 456 -18.14 16.77 -4.39
C ARG A 456 -17.16 17.95 -4.41
N VAL A 457 -17.34 18.91 -5.31
CA VAL A 457 -16.50 20.12 -5.40
C VAL A 457 -16.91 21.15 -4.34
N ASP A 458 -18.20 21.28 -4.03
CA ASP A 458 -18.70 22.27 -3.07
C ASP A 458 -18.10 22.13 -1.66
N PRO A 459 -17.94 20.91 -1.09
CA PRO A 459 -17.27 20.75 0.20
C PRO A 459 -15.78 21.10 0.16
N LEU A 460 -15.09 20.85 -0.96
CA LEU A 460 -13.71 21.30 -1.14
C LEU A 460 -13.65 22.83 -1.10
N LEU A 461 -14.53 23.51 -1.86
CA LEU A 461 -14.59 24.98 -1.88
C LEU A 461 -14.92 25.56 -0.50
N ALA A 462 -15.85 24.93 0.24
CA ALA A 462 -16.17 25.33 1.62
C ALA A 462 -14.95 25.20 2.54
N HIS A 463 -14.29 24.05 2.52
CA HIS A 463 -13.09 23.81 3.31
C HIS A 463 -11.96 24.82 2.99
N LEU A 464 -11.82 25.19 1.71
CA LEU A 464 -10.83 26.18 1.28
C LEU A 464 -11.20 27.60 1.70
N CYS A 465 -12.49 27.97 1.81
CA CYS A 465 -12.90 29.24 2.41
C CYS A 465 -12.42 29.33 3.87
N ASP A 466 -12.70 28.30 4.68
CA ASP A 466 -12.30 28.27 6.09
C ASP A 466 -10.78 28.29 6.25
N ARG A 467 -10.09 27.48 5.44
CA ARG A 467 -8.63 27.40 5.41
C ARG A 467 -8.00 28.75 5.02
N ALA A 468 -8.52 29.41 3.99
CA ALA A 468 -8.04 30.72 3.56
C ALA A 468 -8.30 31.80 4.61
N GLY A 469 -9.46 31.75 5.27
CA GLY A 469 -9.78 32.65 6.40
C GLY A 469 -8.75 32.58 7.51
N GLY A 470 -8.34 31.36 7.90
CA GLY A 470 -7.28 31.17 8.91
C GLY A 470 -5.89 31.68 8.50
N PHE A 471 -5.61 31.82 7.20
CA PHE A 471 -4.39 32.50 6.74
C PHE A 471 -4.53 34.03 6.81
N ALA A 472 -5.72 34.55 6.48
CA ALA A 472 -5.97 35.97 6.38
C ALA A 472 -6.12 36.71 7.71
N GLU A 473 -6.42 35.99 8.82
CA GLU A 473 -6.38 36.53 10.19
C GLU A 473 -5.02 37.17 10.56
N GLY A 474 -3.96 36.91 9.79
CA GLY A 474 -2.64 37.53 9.89
C GLY A 474 -2.47 38.91 9.21
N GLY A 475 -3.51 39.48 8.58
CA GLY A 475 -3.48 40.86 8.04
C GLY A 475 -3.94 41.07 6.59
N ASP A 476 -4.52 40.06 5.92
CA ASP A 476 -4.86 40.10 4.48
C ASP A 476 -6.35 40.38 4.18
N GLY A 477 -7.15 40.80 5.18
CA GLY A 477 -8.57 41.14 5.01
C GLY A 477 -9.49 39.92 4.87
N ALA A 478 -10.81 40.11 5.00
CA ALA A 478 -11.77 39.00 4.95
C ALA A 478 -11.80 38.33 3.57
N ILE A 479 -11.87 36.98 3.53
CA ILE A 479 -11.98 36.24 2.27
C ILE A 479 -13.38 36.39 1.69
N ARG A 480 -13.48 36.83 0.44
CA ARG A 480 -14.74 37.05 -0.29
C ARG A 480 -15.17 35.82 -1.08
N SER A 481 -14.23 35.15 -1.73
CA SER A 481 -14.52 33.99 -2.57
C SER A 481 -13.30 33.11 -2.78
N VAL A 482 -13.52 31.83 -3.03
CA VAL A 482 -12.50 30.87 -3.46
C VAL A 482 -12.89 30.29 -4.82
N THR A 483 -11.94 30.26 -5.74
CA THR A 483 -12.06 29.61 -7.05
C THR A 483 -11.02 28.50 -7.15
N VAL A 484 -11.43 27.34 -7.66
CA VAL A 484 -10.55 26.21 -7.94
C VAL A 484 -10.61 25.88 -9.42
N SER A 485 -9.44 25.77 -10.05
CA SER A 485 -9.29 25.40 -11.46
C SER A 485 -8.27 24.27 -11.62
N ALA A 486 -8.58 23.30 -12.48
CA ALA A 486 -7.61 22.35 -13.00
C ALA A 486 -6.74 23.06 -14.04
N VAL A 487 -5.44 22.79 -13.99
CA VAL A 487 -4.47 23.34 -14.94
C VAL A 487 -3.69 22.18 -15.54
N ASP A 488 -3.85 21.95 -16.82
CA ASP A 488 -3.12 20.91 -17.54
C ASP A 488 -2.07 21.56 -18.44
N VAL A 489 -0.80 21.23 -18.22
CA VAL A 489 0.31 21.69 -19.07
C VAL A 489 0.81 20.50 -19.89
N ASP A 490 0.74 20.57 -21.22
CA ASP A 490 1.28 19.51 -22.06
C ASP A 490 2.82 19.45 -21.95
N VAL A 491 3.35 18.27 -21.69
CA VAL A 491 4.78 18.05 -21.43
C VAL A 491 5.67 18.12 -22.69
N ARG A 492 5.09 18.29 -23.88
CA ARG A 492 5.80 18.37 -25.16
C ARG A 492 5.96 19.81 -25.63
N ASP A 493 4.88 20.56 -25.71
CA ASP A 493 4.85 21.93 -26.26
C ASP A 493 4.61 23.01 -25.18
N GLY A 494 4.19 22.64 -23.98
CA GLY A 494 3.90 23.56 -22.89
C GLY A 494 2.55 24.27 -23.01
N GLU A 495 1.70 23.85 -23.95
CA GLU A 495 0.33 24.37 -24.05
C GLU A 495 -0.41 24.15 -22.73
N THR A 496 -1.12 25.18 -22.27
CA THR A 496 -1.78 25.19 -20.97
C THR A 496 -3.29 25.27 -21.14
N GLY A 497 -3.99 24.23 -20.72
CA GLY A 497 -5.44 24.20 -20.56
C GLY A 497 -5.83 24.56 -19.13
N VAL A 498 -6.92 25.31 -18.97
CA VAL A 498 -7.45 25.69 -17.65
C VAL A 498 -8.95 25.47 -17.63
N ASP A 499 -9.40 24.60 -16.74
CA ASP A 499 -10.82 24.29 -16.53
C ASP A 499 -11.22 24.69 -15.11
N GLU A 500 -12.18 25.59 -14.97
CA GLU A 500 -12.73 25.95 -13.66
C GLU A 500 -13.58 24.79 -13.12
N LEU A 501 -13.22 24.30 -11.93
CA LEU A 501 -13.99 23.25 -11.24
C LEU A 501 -15.15 23.86 -10.46
N GLY A 502 -14.95 25.07 -9.92
CA GLY A 502 -16.02 25.86 -9.31
C GLY A 502 -15.51 27.07 -8.53
N THR A 503 -16.45 27.96 -8.21
CA THR A 503 -16.24 29.16 -7.40
C THR A 503 -17.29 29.23 -6.30
N ARG A 504 -16.86 29.55 -5.08
CA ARG A 504 -17.73 29.73 -3.91
C ARG A 504 -17.51 31.10 -3.29
N SER A 505 -18.60 31.81 -2.99
CA SER A 505 -18.54 33.00 -2.13
C SER A 505 -18.36 32.57 -0.68
N CYS A 506 -17.33 33.10 -0.02
CA CYS A 506 -17.09 32.87 1.39
C CYS A 506 -17.84 33.96 2.16
N SER A 507 -18.85 33.59 2.93
CA SER A 507 -19.53 34.52 3.82
C SER A 507 -18.53 34.96 4.90
N ALA A 508 -18.40 36.27 5.13
CA ALA A 508 -17.74 36.73 6.34
C ALA A 508 -18.53 36.18 7.55
N PRO A 509 -17.86 35.61 8.56
CA PRO A 509 -18.53 35.21 9.80
C PRO A 509 -19.20 36.39 10.50
#